data_AF-G7VDL1-F1
#
_entry.id   AF-G7VDL1-F1
#
_cell.length_a   1.000
_cell.length_b   1.000
_cell.length_c   1.000
_cell.angle_alpha   90.00
_cell.angle_beta   90.00
_cell.angle_gamma   90.00
#
_symmetry.space_group_name_H-M   'P 1'
#
loop_
_entity.id
_entity.type
_entity.pdbx_description
1 polymer ?
#
loop_
_entity_poly.entity_id
_entity_poly.type
_entity_poly.pdbx_seq_one_letter_code
_entity_poly.pdbx_strand_id
1 'polypeptide(L)' 'MSTKPLVYALSAVAIILGALFLISTISAPSLDPLILARDLITSILAIVLGVVAPLLIRKFTAPEE' A
#
# COMPACT_ATOMS: atom_id res chain seq x y z
N MET A 1 -18.85 7.00 -14.20
CA MET A 1 -17.51 7.53 -13.83
C MET A 1 -16.51 6.38 -13.91
N SER A 2 -15.41 6.52 -14.66
CA SER A 2 -14.40 5.45 -14.72
C SER A 2 -13.59 5.45 -13.43
N THR A 3 -13.79 4.43 -12.59
CA THR A 3 -13.12 4.29 -11.27
C THR A 3 -11.68 3.79 -11.39
N LYS A 4 -11.29 3.24 -12.55
CA LYS A 4 -9.94 2.74 -12.84
C LYS A 4 -8.83 3.76 -12.53
N PRO A 5 -8.82 4.98 -13.12
CA PRO A 5 -7.76 5.97 -12.87
C PRO A 5 -7.67 6.39 -11.40
N LEU A 6 -8.80 6.44 -10.69
CA LEU A 6 -8.82 6.74 -9.27
C LEU A 6 -8.13 5.64 -8.46
N VAL A 7 -8.41 4.37 -8.76
CA VAL A 7 -7.76 3.23 -8.08
C VAL A 7 -6.26 3.25 -8.33
N TYR A 8 -5.79 3.49 -9.56
CA TYR A 8 -4.35 3.62 -9.83
C TYR A 8 -3.69 4.76 -9.05
N ALA A 9 -4.34 5.93 -8.97
CA ALA A 9 -3.83 7.07 -8.22
C ALA A 9 -3.75 6.75 -6.71
N LEU A 10 -4.81 6.20 -6.12
CA LEU A 10 -4.84 5.82 -4.71
C LEU A 10 -3.83 4.71 -4.39
N SER A 11 -3.66 3.76 -5.30
CA SER A 11 -2.65 2.71 -5.20
C SER A 11 -1.22 3.25 -5.20
N ALA A 12 -0.92 4.21 -6.08
CA ALA A 12 0.39 4.87 -6.09
C ALA A 12 0.65 5.62 -4.78
N VAL A 13 -0.34 6.36 -4.28
CA VAL A 13 -0.25 7.06 -2.98
C VAL A 13 -0.03 6.08 -1.84
N ALA A 14 -0.74 4.96 -1.82
CA ALA A 14 -0.58 3.92 -0.80
C ALA A 14 0.84 3.32 -0.79
N ILE A 15 1.42 3.06 -1.97
CA ILE A 15 2.79 2.55 -2.08
C ILE A 15 3.80 3.59 -1.55
N ILE A 16 3.66 4.86 -1.96
CA ILE A 16 4.57 5.93 -1.55
C ILE A 16 4.53 6.12 -0.03
N LEU A 17 3.32 6.24 0.54
CA LEU A 17 3.16 6.39 1.99
C LEU A 17 3.64 5.16 2.76
N GLY A 18 3.33 3.96 2.28
CA GLY A 18 3.79 2.72 2.88
C GLY A 18 5.33 2.62 2.89
N ALA A 19 5.98 2.98 1.77
CA ALA A 19 7.43 3.00 1.69
C ALA A 19 8.06 4.06 2.62
N LEU A 20 7.49 5.26 2.67
CA LEU A 20 7.96 6.32 3.57
C LEU A 20 7.82 5.92 5.05
N PHE A 21 6.69 5.32 5.42
CA PHE A 21 6.50 4.80 6.78
C PHE A 21 7.47 3.67 7.09
N LEU A 22 7.68 2.73 6.16
CA LEU A 22 8.62 1.64 6.36
C LEU A 22 10.05 2.15 6.59
N ILE A 23 10.49 3.10 5.76
CA ILE A 23 11.80 3.76 5.90
C ILE A 23 11.87 4.47 7.26
N SER A 24 10.82 5.19 7.65
CA SER A 24 10.76 5.88 8.94
C SER A 24 10.88 4.91 10.12
N THR A 25 10.13 3.81 10.10
CA THR A 25 10.12 2.77 11.14
C THR A 25 11.49 2.10 11.29
N ILE A 26 12.21 1.88 10.18
CA ILE A 26 13.56 1.29 10.20
C ILE A 26 14.61 2.33 10.64
N SER A 27 14.46 3.59 10.22
CA SER A 27 15.45 4.64 10.48
C SER A 27 15.38 5.18 11.91
N ALA A 28 14.19 5.20 12.51
CA ALA A 28 13.94 5.65 13.87
C ALA A 28 12.99 4.67 14.59
N PRO A 29 13.47 3.46 14.94
CA PRO A 29 12.63 2.44 15.54
C PRO A 29 12.14 2.86 16.93
N SER A 30 10.88 2.54 17.24
CA SER A 30 10.33 2.76 18.57
C SER A 30 10.97 1.83 19.59
N LEU A 31 11.19 2.33 20.80
CA LEU A 31 11.68 1.54 21.94
C LEU A 31 10.65 0.50 22.43
N ASP A 32 9.37 0.73 22.15
CA ASP A 32 8.29 -0.22 22.41
C ASP A 32 8.18 -1.22 21.24
N PRO A 33 8.38 -2.53 21.48
CA PRO A 33 8.28 -3.58 20.46
C PRO A 33 6.89 -3.70 19.83
N LEU A 34 5.82 -3.40 20.58
CA LEU A 34 4.45 -3.52 20.09
C LEU A 34 4.13 -2.42 19.07
N ILE A 35 4.60 -1.19 19.35
CA ILE A 35 4.48 -0.06 18.43
C ILE A 35 5.29 -0.33 17.16
N LEU A 36 6.50 -0.86 17.30
CA LEU A 36 7.36 -1.22 16.17
C LEU A 36 6.67 -2.24 15.25
N ALA A 37 6.11 -3.30 15.84
CA ALA A 37 5.41 -4.33 15.07
C ALA A 37 4.19 -3.76 14.33
N ARG A 38 3.39 -2.91 14.99
CA ARG A 38 2.24 -2.24 14.37
C ARG A 38 2.66 -1.38 13.18
N ASP A 39 3.69 -0.56 13.35
CA ASP A 39 4.14 0.38 12.32
C ASP A 39 4.78 -0.37 11.13
N LEU A 40 5.46 -1.48 11.40
CA LEU A 40 5.99 -2.37 10.37
C LEU A 40 4.87 -3.09 9.60
N ILE A 41 3.89 -3.65 10.30
CA ILE A 41 2.75 -4.34 9.67
C ILE A 41 1.92 -3.36 8.82
N THR A 42 1.63 -2.16 9.36
CA THR A 42 0.82 -1.17 8.65
C THR A 42 1.51 -0.64 7.40
N SER A 43 2.82 -0.36 7.46
CA SER A 43 3.59 0.07 6.29
C SER A 43 3.68 -1.02 5.22
N ILE A 44 3.92 -2.28 5.61
CA ILE A 44 3.92 -3.42 4.68
C ILE A 44 2.53 -3.59 4.04
N LEU A 45 1.47 -3.54 4.85
CA LEU A 45 0.11 -3.71 4.37
C LEU A 45 -0.29 -2.62 3.37
N ALA A 46 0.12 -1.37 3.61
CA ALA A 46 -0.12 -0.27 2.68
C ALA A 46 0.53 -0.52 1.31
N ILE A 47 1.78 -1.01 1.28
CA ILE A 47 2.48 -1.36 0.04
C ILE A 47 1.76 -2.52 -0.66
N VAL A 48 1.44 -3.58 0.07
CA VAL A 48 0.76 -4.77 -0.47
C VAL A 48 -0.58 -4.38 -1.09
N LEU A 49 -1.40 -3.61 -0.39
CA LEU A 49 -2.69 -3.14 -0.91
C LEU A 49 -2.53 -2.22 -2.12
N GLY A 50 -1.53 -1.34 -2.10
CA GLY A 50 -1.18 -0.49 -3.22
C GLY A 50 -0.78 -1.27 -4.47
N VAL A 51 -0.14 -2.43 -4.33
CA VAL A 51 0.22 -3.32 -5.46
C VAL A 51 -0.95 -4.22 -5.88
N VAL A 52 -1.73 -4.75 -4.93
CA VAL A 52 -2.79 -5.73 -5.20
C VAL A 52 -4.04 -5.07 -5.79
N ALA A 53 -4.46 -3.90 -5.30
CA ALA A 53 -5.64 -3.20 -5.82
C ALA A 53 -5.64 -2.96 -7.35
N PRO A 54 -4.54 -2.47 -7.99
CA PRO A 54 -4.50 -2.27 -9.43
C PRO A 54 -4.45 -3.60 -10.20
N LEU A 55 -3.88 -4.66 -9.61
CA LEU A 55 -3.88 -6.00 -10.19
C LEU A 55 -5.30 -6.58 -10.22
N LEU A 56 -6.04 -6.45 -9.12
CA LEU A 56 -7.42 -6.91 -9.02
C LEU A 56 -8.32 -6.15 -9.99
N ILE A 57 -8.22 -4.82 -10.06
CA ILE A 57 -9.08 -4.05 -10.98
C ILE A 57 -8.75 -4.34 -12.45
N ARG A 58 -7.47 -4.62 -12.77
CA ARG A 58 -7.11 -5.08 -14.12
C ARG A 58 -7.72 -6.45 -14.42
N LYS A 59 -7.66 -7.40 -13.48
CA LYS A 59 -8.15 -8.77 -13.66
C LYS A 59 -9.67 -8.86 -13.77
N PHE A 60 -10.41 -8.09 -12.98
CA PHE A 60 -11.88 -8.22 -12.89
C PHE A 60 -12.64 -7.15 -13.68
N THR A 61 -11.94 -6.20 -14.32
CA THR A 61 -12.56 -5.17 -15.17
C THR A 61 -11.93 -5.10 -16.57
N ALA A 62 -11.06 -6.06 -16.90
CA ALA A 62 -10.74 -6.35 -18.29
C ALA A 62 -11.97 -7.05 -18.89
N PRO A 63 -12.48 -6.61 -20.06
CA PRO A 63 -13.38 -7.46 -20.83
C PRO A 63 -12.62 -8.76 -21.12
N GLU A 64 -13.22 -9.90 -20.79
CA GLU A 64 -12.71 -11.21 -21.22
C GLU A 64 -12.57 -11.15 -22.75
N GLU A 65 -11.35 -11.33 -23.27
CA GLU A 65 -11.14 -11.65 -24.69
C GLU A 65 -11.62 -13.07 -24.98
#